data_AF-A0A1Y1IC15-F1
#
_entry.id   AF-A0A1Y1IC15-F1
#
_cell.length_a   1.000
_cell.length_b   1.000
_cell.length_c   1.000
_cell.angle_alpha   90.00
_cell.angle_beta   90.00
_cell.angle_gamma   90.00
#
_symmetry.space_group_name_H-M   'P 1'
#
loop_
_entity.id
_entity.type
_entity.pdbx_description
1 polymer ?
#
loop_
_entity_poly.entity_id
_entity_poly.type
_entity_poly.pdbx_seq_one_letter_code
_entity_poly.pdbx_strand_id
1 'polypeptide(L)'
;MSFISEDCRYEDMIYTKPFVGRQAIRAFFEEQTSFFKDGLDFVIDEISGGSSDSCGLTWHVEFQGKVFPNSRGCSYYRCAVGADGKQQIVYGRDMVESALKPGSASLVLLRFVAALFKRFPKLLDVASSE
;
A
#
# COMPACT_ATOMS: atom_id res chain seq x y z
N MET A 1 11.65 15.92 -0.50
CA MET A 1 11.03 14.92 -1.38
C MET A 1 10.81 15.49 -2.78
N SER A 2 11.84 15.49 -3.62
CA SER A 2 11.71 15.81 -5.06
C SER A 2 11.33 14.59 -5.91
N PHE A 3 11.19 13.41 -5.29
CA PHE A 3 10.94 12.14 -5.96
C PHE A 3 9.45 11.76 -6.04
N ILE A 4 8.54 12.59 -5.51
CA ILE A 4 7.09 12.38 -5.58
C ILE A 4 6.52 13.51 -6.43
N SER A 5 5.73 13.19 -7.45
CA SER A 5 5.06 14.20 -8.29
C SER A 5 4.05 15.03 -7.49
N GLU A 6 3.73 16.24 -7.96
CA GLU A 6 2.80 17.15 -7.26
C GLU A 6 1.40 16.54 -7.11
N ASP A 7 0.94 15.79 -8.11
CA ASP A 7 -0.37 15.15 -8.22
C ASP A 7 -0.34 13.65 -7.92
N CYS A 8 0.74 13.16 -7.29
CA CYS A 8 0.89 11.75 -6.97
C CYS A 8 -0.31 11.20 -6.20
N ARG A 9 -0.75 10.00 -6.55
CA ARG A 9 -1.76 9.24 -5.82
C ARG A 9 -1.12 8.07 -5.09
N TYR A 10 -1.30 8.00 -3.78
CA TYR A 10 -0.76 6.94 -2.94
C TYR A 10 -1.88 6.19 -2.22
N GLU A 11 -1.88 4.87 -2.33
CA GLU A 11 -2.89 3.99 -1.75
C GLU A 11 -2.27 3.03 -0.75
N ASP A 12 -2.47 3.29 0.54
CA ASP A 12 -2.16 2.30 1.56
C ASP A 12 -3.46 1.52 1.86
N MET A 13 -3.45 0.21 1.61
CA MET A 13 -4.63 -0.63 1.72
C MET A 13 -5.12 -0.85 3.16
N ILE A 14 -4.43 -0.31 4.17
CA ILE A 14 -4.95 -0.16 5.53
C ILE A 14 -6.04 0.92 5.59
N TYR A 15 -5.95 1.95 4.74
CA TYR A 15 -6.86 3.08 4.70
C TYR A 15 -7.87 2.93 3.56
N THR A 16 -9.10 3.44 3.78
CA THR A 16 -10.16 3.38 2.76
C THR A 16 -9.99 4.43 1.66
N LYS A 17 -9.29 5.54 1.96
CA LYS A 17 -9.08 6.65 1.02
C LYS A 17 -7.60 6.80 0.66
N PRO A 18 -7.31 7.12 -0.62
CA PRO A 18 -5.95 7.43 -1.05
C PRO A 18 -5.47 8.76 -0.47
N PHE A 19 -4.15 8.88 -0.34
CA PHE A 19 -3.47 10.16 -0.13
C PHE A 19 -3.16 10.76 -1.51
N VAL A 20 -3.66 11.97 -1.77
CA VAL A 20 -3.51 12.63 -3.08
C VAL A 20 -2.72 13.92 -2.92
N GLY A 21 -1.68 14.04 -3.74
CA GLY A 21 -0.79 15.17 -3.80
C GLY A 21 0.44 15.04 -2.89
N ARG A 22 1.54 15.64 -3.33
CA ARG A 22 2.86 15.56 -2.67
C ARG A 22 2.80 15.94 -1.19
N GLN A 23 2.02 16.96 -0.83
CA GLN A 23 1.91 17.43 0.55
C GLN A 23 1.23 16.41 1.47
N ALA A 24 0.11 15.82 1.02
CA ALA A 24 -0.61 14.82 1.81
C ALA A 24 0.22 13.55 2.02
N ILE A 25 0.90 13.09 0.96
CA ILE A 25 1.78 11.91 1.03
C ILE A 25 2.98 12.18 1.94
N ARG A 26 3.56 13.38 1.87
CA ARG A 26 4.64 13.77 2.78
C ARG A 26 4.18 13.74 4.24
N ALA A 27 3.04 14.36 4.55
CA ALA A 27 2.51 14.38 5.91
C ALA A 27 2.26 12.95 6.43
N PHE A 28 1.70 12.09 5.58
CA PHE A 28 1.52 10.68 5.87
C PHE A 28 2.85 9.98 6.18
N PHE A 29 3.88 10.12 5.32
CA PHE A 29 5.18 9.50 5.58
C PHE A 29 5.91 10.06 6.78
N GLU A 30 5.78 11.36 7.08
CA GLU A 30 6.35 11.97 8.28
C GLU A 30 5.69 11.41 9.56
N GLU A 31 4.37 11.20 9.54
CA GLU A 31 3.63 10.52 10.60
C GLU A 31 4.09 9.06 10.74
N GLN A 32 4.13 8.29 9.64
CA GLN A 32 4.61 6.90 9.64
C GLN A 32 6.03 6.79 10.21
N THR A 33 6.96 7.61 9.70
CA THR A 33 8.37 7.64 10.15
C THR A 33 8.50 7.98 11.63
N SER A 34 7.54 8.72 12.20
CA SER A 34 7.54 9.00 13.64
C SER A 34 7.34 7.76 14.50
N PHE A 35 6.56 6.78 14.01
CA PHE A 35 6.38 5.48 14.67
C PHE A 35 7.61 4.56 14.54
N PHE A 36 8.42 4.72 13.49
CA PHE A 36 9.63 3.91 13.29
C PHE A 36 10.80 4.28 14.22
N LYS A 37 10.70 5.36 15.00
CA LYS A 37 11.80 5.90 15.81
C LYS A 37 12.25 5.02 17.00
N ASP A 38 11.48 3.99 17.35
CA ASP A 38 11.73 3.15 18.53
C ASP A 38 12.33 1.78 18.19
N GLY A 39 13.24 1.75 17.21
CA GLY A 39 13.93 0.52 16.79
C GLY A 39 13.10 -0.37 15.88
N LEU A 40 12.12 0.21 15.17
CA LEU A 40 11.43 -0.43 14.07
C LEU A 40 12.13 -0.06 12.75
N ASP A 41 12.53 -1.05 11.98
CA ASP A 41 13.20 -0.85 10.70
C ASP A 41 12.34 -1.39 9.56
N PHE A 42 12.19 -0.61 8.49
CA PHE A 42 11.53 -1.06 7.27
C PHE A 42 12.57 -1.64 6.32
N VAL A 43 12.58 -2.96 6.16
CA VAL A 43 13.61 -3.69 5.42
C VAL A 43 13.06 -4.09 4.06
N ILE A 44 13.77 -3.73 2.99
CA ILE A 44 13.44 -4.11 1.62
C ILE A 44 14.03 -5.48 1.34
N ASP A 45 13.18 -6.44 0.99
CA ASP A 45 13.58 -7.81 0.68
C ASP A 45 14.02 -7.94 -0.79
N GLU A 46 13.13 -7.53 -1.70
CA GLU A 46 13.34 -7.62 -3.14
C GLU A 46 12.75 -6.41 -3.86
N ILE A 47 13.34 -6.05 -5.00
CA ILE A 47 12.81 -5.04 -5.92
C ILE A 47 12.74 -5.67 -7.31
N SER A 48 11.59 -5.59 -7.97
CA SER A 48 11.45 -6.04 -9.34
C SER A 48 12.29 -5.16 -10.28
N GLY A 49 13.17 -5.77 -11.07
CA GLY A 49 13.92 -5.07 -12.13
C GLY A 49 13.16 -5.03 -13.47
N GLY A 50 13.72 -4.32 -14.45
CA GLY A 50 13.34 -4.45 -15.86
C GLY A 50 12.47 -3.32 -16.47
N SER A 51 12.02 -2.34 -15.68
CA SER A 51 11.32 -1.15 -16.18
C SER A 51 11.75 0.11 -15.42
N SER A 52 11.95 1.21 -16.12
CA SER A 52 12.18 2.55 -15.51
C SER A 52 10.90 3.17 -14.97
N ASP A 53 9.75 2.71 -15.44
CA ASP A 53 8.46 3.38 -15.28
C ASP A 53 7.60 2.73 -14.19
N SER A 54 8.02 1.57 -13.68
CA SER A 54 7.36 0.91 -12.56
C SER A 54 8.26 -0.09 -11.87
N CYS A 55 8.09 -0.24 -10.56
CA CYS A 55 8.68 -1.33 -9.79
C CYS A 55 7.69 -1.84 -8.73
N GLY A 56 7.71 -3.14 -8.50
CA GLY A 56 7.22 -3.76 -7.29
C GLY A 56 8.37 -3.99 -6.32
N LEU A 57 8.08 -4.01 -5.03
CA LEU A 57 9.04 -4.42 -4.01
C LEU A 57 8.32 -5.18 -2.90
N THR A 58 9.06 -6.08 -2.26
CA THR A 58 8.61 -6.77 -1.04
C THR A 58 9.41 -6.26 0.14
N TRP A 59 8.80 -6.25 1.32
CA TRP A 59 9.40 -5.73 2.53
C TRP A 59 8.87 -6.41 3.77
N HIS A 60 9.59 -6.23 4.87
CA HIS A 60 9.14 -6.56 6.21
C HIS A 60 9.60 -5.51 7.21
N VAL A 61 8.94 -5.45 8.36
CA VAL A 61 9.38 -4.63 9.49
C VAL A 61 10.18 -5.49 10.46
N GLU A 62 11.33 -5.00 10.89
CA GLU A 62 12.08 -5.56 12.02
C GLU A 62 11.89 -4.70 13.26
N PHE A 63 12.01 -5.32 14.44
CA PHE A 63 12.19 -4.63 15.71
C PHE A 63 13.51 -5.07 16.33
N GLN A 64 14.45 -4.14 16.50
CA GLN A 64 15.78 -4.39 17.05
C GLN A 64 16.52 -5.54 16.32
N GLY A 65 16.47 -5.54 14.98
CA GLY A 65 17.13 -6.54 14.13
C GLY A 65 16.46 -7.93 14.13
N LYS A 66 15.20 -8.03 14.57
CA LYS A 66 14.40 -9.24 14.49
C LYS A 66 13.11 -8.99 13.73
N VAL A 67 12.75 -9.87 12.81
CA VAL A 67 11.50 -9.79 12.06
C VAL A 67 10.30 -9.64 13.00
N PHE A 68 9.54 -8.55 12.82
CA PHE A 68 8.34 -8.28 13.60
C PHE A 68 7.21 -9.21 13.10
N PRO A 69 6.39 -9.79 13.98
CA PRO A 69 5.33 -10.70 13.55
C PRO A 69 4.27 -10.01 12.69
N ASN A 70 3.88 -10.65 11.59
CA ASN A 70 2.79 -10.22 10.70
C ASN A 70 2.97 -8.81 10.11
N SER A 71 4.21 -8.37 9.90
CA SER A 71 4.54 -7.03 9.38
C SER A 71 5.21 -7.05 8.01
N ARG A 72 4.92 -8.08 7.21
CA ARG A 72 5.38 -8.15 5.83
C ARG A 72 4.48 -7.31 4.95
N GLY A 73 4.97 -6.93 3.78
CA GLY A 73 4.15 -6.28 2.78
C GLY A 73 4.78 -6.27 1.41
N CYS A 74 4.02 -5.72 0.47
CA CYS A 74 4.53 -5.42 -0.85
C CYS A 74 4.00 -4.07 -1.31
N SER A 75 4.84 -3.38 -2.06
CA SER A 75 4.54 -2.07 -2.61
C SER A 75 4.67 -2.10 -4.12
N TYR A 76 3.85 -1.31 -4.80
CA TYR A 76 3.93 -1.11 -6.24
C TYR A 76 3.96 0.38 -6.55
N TYR A 77 4.95 0.78 -7.34
CA TYR A 77 5.17 2.16 -7.73
C TYR A 77 5.13 2.30 -9.25
N ARG A 78 4.55 3.41 -9.71
CA ARG A 78 4.73 3.91 -11.07
C ARG A 78 5.47 5.22 -11.04
N CYS A 79 6.35 5.39 -12.00
CA CYS A 79 7.23 6.53 -12.13
C CYS A 79 7.07 7.17 -13.51
N ALA A 80 7.24 8.48 -13.58
CA ALA A 80 7.28 9.23 -14.82
C ALA A 80 8.25 10.40 -14.69
N VAL A 81 8.72 10.93 -15.82
CA VAL A 81 9.55 12.14 -15.83
C VAL A 81 8.67 13.35 -15.53
N GLY A 82 8.96 14.04 -14.42
CA GLY A 82 8.27 15.26 -14.02
C GLY A 82 8.66 16.47 -14.87
N ALA A 83 7.98 17.59 -14.64
CA ALA A 83 8.25 18.86 -15.34
C ALA A 83 9.68 19.40 -15.11
N ASP A 84 10.35 18.95 -14.06
CA ASP A 84 11.75 19.26 -13.74
C ASP A 84 12.76 18.32 -14.42
N GLY A 85 12.29 17.42 -15.30
CA GLY A 85 13.12 16.45 -16.03
C GLY A 85 13.60 15.26 -15.20
N LYS A 86 13.11 15.10 -13.96
CA LYS A 86 13.51 14.01 -13.05
C LYS A 86 12.47 12.91 -13.02
N GLN A 87 12.92 11.67 -12.85
CA GLN A 87 12.02 10.55 -12.57
C GLN A 87 11.36 10.76 -11.20
N GLN A 88 10.04 10.76 -11.17
CA GLN A 88 9.21 10.98 -10.00
C GLN A 88 8.15 9.88 -9.90
N ILE A 89 7.83 9.48 -8.66
CA ILE A 89 6.72 8.60 -8.35
C ILE A 89 5.42 9.38 -8.64
N VAL A 90 4.61 8.82 -9.53
CA VAL A 90 3.27 9.34 -9.86
C VAL A 90 2.16 8.52 -9.22
N TYR A 91 2.50 7.32 -8.78
CA TYR A 91 1.58 6.44 -8.07
C TYR A 91 2.32 5.48 -7.15
N GLY A 92 1.79 5.26 -5.96
CA GLY A 92 2.23 4.20 -5.07
C GLY A 92 1.04 3.42 -4.51
N ARG A 93 1.22 2.13 -4.27
CA ARG A 93 0.27 1.31 -3.51
C ARG A 93 1.01 0.37 -2.58
N ASP A 94 0.61 0.36 -1.32
CA ASP A 94 1.14 -0.53 -0.30
C ASP A 94 0.08 -1.53 0.15
N MET A 95 0.47 -2.81 0.15
CA MET A 95 -0.32 -3.92 0.64
C MET A 95 0.38 -4.50 1.86
N VAL A 96 -0.22 -4.28 3.03
CA VAL A 96 0.33 -4.74 4.31
C VAL A 96 -0.29 -6.08 4.69
N GLU A 97 0.53 -6.98 5.21
CA GLU A 97 0.06 -8.24 5.76
C GLU A 97 -0.97 -7.97 6.87
N SER A 98 -2.13 -8.64 6.77
CA SER A 98 -3.15 -8.55 7.80
C SER A 98 -2.65 -9.12 9.13
N ALA A 99 -2.77 -8.33 10.19
CA ALA A 99 -2.50 -8.78 11.55
C ALA A 99 -3.38 -9.99 11.95
N LEU A 100 -4.62 -10.03 11.44
CA LEU A 100 -5.53 -11.16 11.59
C LEU A 100 -5.40 -12.11 10.38
N LYS A 101 -5.06 -13.37 10.66
CA LYS A 101 -4.87 -14.42 9.65
C LYS A 101 -5.95 -15.50 9.80
N PRO A 102 -7.19 -15.25 9.33
CA PRO A 102 -8.29 -16.19 9.48
C PRO A 102 -8.12 -17.48 8.65
N GLY A 103 -7.06 -17.59 7.83
CA GLY A 103 -6.80 -18.76 7.01
C GLY A 103 -7.94 -19.02 6.04
N SER A 104 -8.39 -20.27 5.95
CA SER A 104 -9.48 -20.67 5.05
C SER A 104 -10.84 -20.04 5.39
N ALA A 105 -11.04 -19.50 6.60
CA ALA A 105 -12.30 -18.85 6.97
C ALA A 105 -12.56 -17.58 6.15
N SER A 106 -11.54 -16.86 5.69
CA SER A 106 -11.72 -15.71 4.78
C SER A 106 -12.36 -16.11 3.46
N LEU A 107 -11.99 -17.28 2.92
CA LEU A 107 -12.54 -17.81 1.67
C LEU A 107 -14.01 -18.21 1.83
N VAL A 108 -14.38 -18.76 2.98
CA VAL A 108 -15.78 -19.10 3.29
C VAL A 108 -16.63 -17.82 3.38
N LEU A 109 -16.14 -16.80 4.09
CA LEU A 109 -16.81 -15.51 4.18
C LEU A 109 -16.96 -14.86 2.80
N LEU A 110 -15.90 -14.86 1.99
CA LEU A 110 -15.93 -14.32 0.63
C LEU A 110 -16.97 -15.02 -0.24
N ARG A 111 -17.05 -16.35 -0.17
CA ARG A 111 -18.07 -17.14 -0.88
C ARG A 111 -19.49 -16.77 -0.45
N PHE A 112 -19.70 -16.57 0.85
CA PHE A 112 -20.99 -16.15 1.38
C PHE A 112 -21.38 -14.74 0.89
N VAL A 113 -20.46 -13.77 0.97
CA VAL A 113 -20.66 -12.41 0.47
C VAL A 113 -20.94 -12.41 -1.03
N ALA A 114 -20.19 -13.20 -1.81
CA ALA A 114 -20.43 -13.36 -3.24
C ALA A 114 -21.82 -13.96 -3.54
N ALA A 115 -22.28 -14.93 -2.75
CA ALA A 115 -23.62 -15.49 -2.88
C ALA A 115 -24.71 -14.45 -2.55
N LEU A 116 -24.49 -13.61 -1.53
CA LEU A 116 -25.38 -12.50 -1.21
C LEU A 116 -25.45 -11.48 -2.35
N PHE A 117 -24.32 -11.04 -2.91
CA PHE A 117 -24.30 -10.12 -4.05
C PHE A 117 -24.96 -10.73 -5.29
N LYS A 118 -24.77 -12.04 -5.55
CA LYS A 118 -25.48 -12.73 -6.62
C LYS A 118 -27.00 -12.74 -6.40
N ARG A 119 -27.45 -12.89 -5.15
CA ARG A 119 -28.87 -12.90 -4.79
C ARG A 119 -29.49 -11.50 -4.79
N PHE A 120 -28.70 -10.49 -4.43
CA PHE A 120 -29.09 -9.09 -4.28
C PHE A 120 -28.07 -8.16 -4.95
N PRO A 121 -28.09 -8.04 -6.30
CA PRO A 121 -27.06 -7.30 -7.05
C PRO A 121 -26.94 -5.83 -6.64
N LYS A 122 -28.05 -5.20 -6.24
CA LYS A 122 -28.08 -3.80 -5.79
C LYS A 122 -27.19 -3.51 -4.57
N LEU A 123 -26.83 -4.52 -3.77
CA LEU A 123 -25.91 -4.35 -2.64
C LEU A 123 -24.47 -4.07 -3.10
N LEU A 124 -24.09 -4.61 -4.28
CA LEU A 124 -22.77 -4.38 -4.84
C LEU A 124 -22.60 -2.93 -5.28
N ASP A 125 -23.65 -2.33 -5.83
CA ASP A 125 -23.64 -0.93 -6.27
C ASP A 125 -23.42 0.02 -5.08
N VAL A 126 -24.03 -0.29 -3.93
CA VAL A 126 -23.83 0.47 -2.69
C VAL A 126 -22.40 0.29 -2.17
N ALA A 127 -21.92 -0.96 -2.11
CA ALA A 127 -20.59 -1.28 -1.59
C ALA A 127 -19.42 -0.76 -2.45
N SER A 128 -19.67 -0.47 -3.74
CA SER A 128 -18.65 0.04 -4.67
C SER A 128 -18.64 1.57 -4.78
N SER A 129 -19.53 2.25 -4.06
CA SER A 129 -19.70 3.71 -4.08
C SER A 129 -18.99 4.44 -2.93
N GLU A 130 -18.35 3.69 -2.04
CA GLU A 130 -17.50 4.16 -0.92
C GLU A 130 -16.02 4.18 -1.30
#